data_AF-A0A401VXQ7-F1
#
_entry.id   AF-A0A401VXQ7-F1
#
_cell.length_a   1.000
_cell.length_b   1.000
_cell.length_c   1.000
_cell.angle_alpha   90.00
_cell.angle_beta   90.00
_cell.angle_gamma   90.00
#
_symmetry.space_group_name_H-M   'P 1'
#
loop_
_entity.id
_entity.type
_entity.pdbx_description
1 polymer ?
#
loop_
_entity_poly.entity_id
_entity_poly.type
_entity_poly.pdbx_seq_one_letter_code
_entity_poly.pdbx_strand_id
1 'polypeptide(L)'
;MPPEPHISEPTPSSAAPIEQLDAWHRCYTAVHRRSAQALADLRDRYGGFFDTAAARQAVAERNRHAAQDFTNHLLPHAESILTQARTALAALPPARHHSAWKLLLDDLDHATIHSHRILAAQPVPTARHAALWPYITTWAEHTPVVRALIGQYHRPAVLPSLSVQKQRYWSGLVQAARGRGTLDAFETWYDTTGQQITLAHLDGEDTTVLALAGDLGSPQLHVLGHYPDQDTAARSVPPPVPPGVLRPDVSPYSERVLSPEVPVQDLTQDVLEARQTGDVADLLLSVTNGTGPAGVMPRLGEFVSACAEFGDALDTHDGQRLAARLHDLAAQVSQLTGELRAVGEDMAASIGVLPPYRTARPRHLPPAPPPPALSAQRPAEQGPPTVSTGIAPRRAASPRR
;
A
#
# COMPACT_ATOMS: atom_id res chain seq x y z
N MET A 1 6.70 -46.89 48.02
CA MET A 1 5.90 -46.41 46.89
C MET A 1 6.10 -44.91 46.74
N PRO A 2 6.98 -44.47 45.83
CA PRO A 2 6.97 -43.09 45.35
C PRO A 2 6.01 -42.94 44.15
N PRO A 3 5.37 -41.78 43.97
CA PRO A 3 4.41 -41.55 42.89
C PRO A 3 5.11 -41.36 41.53
N GLU A 4 4.46 -41.85 40.47
CA GLU A 4 4.87 -41.67 39.08
C GLU A 4 4.84 -40.19 38.67
N PRO A 5 5.76 -39.75 37.78
CA PRO A 5 5.74 -38.39 37.25
C PRO A 5 4.57 -38.25 36.28
N HIS A 6 3.72 -37.25 36.55
CA HIS A 6 2.73 -36.76 35.61
C HIS A 6 3.41 -36.39 34.29
N ILE A 7 3.05 -37.10 33.23
CA ILE A 7 3.31 -36.69 31.85
C ILE A 7 2.46 -35.45 31.61
N SER A 8 3.09 -34.27 31.61
CA SER A 8 2.47 -33.05 31.13
C SER A 8 2.09 -33.24 29.66
N GLU A 9 0.80 -33.14 29.38
CA GLU A 9 0.29 -33.06 28.01
C GLU A 9 0.95 -31.87 27.28
N PRO A 10 1.31 -32.03 25.99
CA PRO A 10 1.85 -30.93 25.21
C PRO A 10 0.75 -29.87 25.04
N THR A 11 1.03 -28.66 25.52
CA THR A 11 0.24 -27.46 25.25
C THR A 11 -0.05 -27.39 23.74
N PRO A 12 -1.30 -27.21 23.29
CA PRO A 12 -1.60 -27.10 21.87
C PRO A 12 -0.82 -25.93 21.28
N SER A 13 0.01 -26.23 20.28
CA SER A 13 0.92 -25.29 19.63
C SER A 13 0.17 -24.05 19.12
N SER A 14 0.61 -22.85 19.52
CA SER A 14 0.09 -21.57 19.03
C SER A 14 0.33 -21.34 17.53
N ALA A 15 1.06 -22.23 16.85
CA ALA A 15 1.33 -22.15 15.41
C ALA A 15 0.12 -22.52 14.53
N ALA A 16 -0.80 -23.36 15.02
CA ALA A 16 -1.89 -23.89 14.20
C ALA A 16 -2.83 -22.80 13.60
N PRO A 17 -3.24 -21.75 14.33
CA PRO A 17 -4.16 -20.75 13.77
C PRO A 17 -3.55 -19.84 12.69
N ILE A 18 -2.24 -19.54 12.77
CA ILE A 18 -1.55 -18.71 11.75
C ILE A 18 -1.38 -19.51 10.46
N GLU A 19 -1.00 -20.78 10.57
CA GLU A 19 -0.87 -21.67 9.42
C GLU A 19 -2.18 -21.82 8.65
N GLN A 20 -3.32 -21.91 9.38
CA GLN A 20 -4.65 -21.92 8.78
C GLN A 20 -4.99 -20.58 8.10
N LEU A 21 -4.69 -19.45 8.73
CA LEU A 21 -4.87 -18.12 8.13
C LEU A 21 -4.08 -17.96 6.83
N ASP A 22 -2.83 -18.39 6.82
CA ASP A 22 -1.95 -18.32 5.65
C ASP A 22 -2.39 -19.29 4.54
N ALA A 23 -2.80 -20.50 4.88
CA ALA A 23 -3.31 -21.47 3.92
C ALA A 23 -4.60 -20.98 3.25
N TRP A 24 -5.54 -20.50 4.05
CA TRP A 24 -6.79 -19.91 3.57
C TRP A 24 -6.54 -18.68 2.68
N HIS A 25 -5.65 -17.77 3.08
CA HIS A 25 -5.37 -16.54 2.31
C HIS A 25 -4.77 -16.83 0.93
N ARG A 26 -3.88 -17.83 0.85
CA ARG A 26 -3.36 -18.34 -0.43
C ARG A 26 -4.47 -18.93 -1.30
N CYS A 27 -5.37 -19.73 -0.71
CA CYS A 27 -6.51 -20.32 -1.42
C CYS A 27 -7.44 -19.22 -1.97
N TYR A 28 -7.84 -18.26 -1.12
CA TYR A 28 -8.66 -17.12 -1.50
C TYR A 28 -8.04 -16.34 -2.67
N THR A 29 -6.75 -16.00 -2.57
CA THR A 29 -6.03 -15.25 -3.62
C THR A 29 -6.03 -16.00 -4.95
N ALA A 30 -5.82 -17.32 -4.92
CA ALA A 30 -5.83 -18.16 -6.11
C ALA A 30 -7.24 -18.26 -6.74
N VAL A 31 -8.29 -18.42 -5.93
CA VAL A 31 -9.69 -18.43 -6.39
C VAL A 31 -10.07 -17.09 -6.99
N HIS A 32 -9.71 -15.98 -6.33
CA HIS A 32 -9.98 -14.64 -6.81
C HIS A 32 -9.30 -14.39 -8.16
N ARG A 33 -8.01 -14.69 -8.29
CA ARG A 33 -7.25 -14.52 -9.54
C ARG A 33 -7.84 -15.33 -10.69
N ARG A 34 -8.17 -16.61 -10.43
CA ARG A 34 -8.78 -17.49 -11.45
C ARG A 34 -10.13 -16.94 -11.91
N SER A 35 -10.96 -16.46 -10.99
CA SER A 35 -12.24 -15.87 -11.33
C SER A 35 -12.12 -14.55 -12.07
N ALA A 36 -11.13 -13.71 -11.71
CA ALA A 36 -10.87 -12.45 -12.40
C ALA A 36 -10.49 -12.71 -13.86
N GLN A 37 -9.63 -13.70 -14.12
CA GLN A 37 -9.28 -14.11 -15.48
C GLN A 37 -10.51 -14.61 -16.25
N ALA A 38 -11.29 -15.53 -15.65
CA ALA A 38 -12.47 -16.07 -16.30
C ALA A 38 -13.52 -15.00 -16.65
N LEU A 39 -13.67 -13.97 -15.80
CA LEU A 39 -14.55 -12.84 -16.07
C LEU A 39 -13.98 -11.91 -17.15
N ALA A 40 -12.66 -11.75 -17.22
CA ALA A 40 -12.00 -10.99 -18.28
C ALA A 40 -12.26 -11.63 -19.66
N ASP A 41 -12.14 -12.95 -19.75
CA ASP A 41 -12.36 -13.71 -20.99
C ASP A 41 -13.82 -13.63 -21.49
N LEU A 42 -14.76 -13.24 -20.62
CA LEU A 42 -16.18 -13.09 -20.93
C LEU A 42 -16.59 -11.65 -21.29
N ARG A 43 -15.64 -10.71 -21.31
CA ARG A 43 -15.91 -9.30 -21.63
C ARG A 43 -15.71 -8.99 -23.11
N ASP A 44 -16.54 -8.12 -23.62
CA ASP A 44 -16.39 -7.51 -24.93
C ASP A 44 -15.44 -6.30 -24.88
N ARG A 45 -15.15 -5.72 -26.05
CA ARG A 45 -14.31 -4.53 -26.21
C ARG A 45 -14.84 -3.29 -25.48
N TYR A 46 -16.11 -3.26 -25.10
CA TYR A 46 -16.77 -2.15 -24.40
C TYR A 46 -16.93 -2.41 -22.90
N GLY A 47 -16.33 -3.50 -22.37
CA GLY A 47 -16.40 -3.89 -20.97
C GLY A 47 -17.71 -4.55 -20.54
N GLY A 48 -18.64 -4.79 -21.49
CA GLY A 48 -19.86 -5.57 -21.28
C GLY A 48 -19.56 -7.06 -21.29
N PHE A 49 -20.41 -7.88 -20.65
CA PHE A 49 -20.30 -9.33 -20.77
C PHE A 49 -21.07 -9.81 -21.99
N PHE A 50 -20.38 -10.46 -22.95
CA PHE A 50 -21.06 -11.05 -24.12
C PHE A 50 -21.89 -12.28 -23.74
N ASP A 51 -21.51 -12.96 -22.64
CA ASP A 51 -22.29 -14.04 -22.02
C ASP A 51 -22.54 -13.73 -20.52
N THR A 52 -23.68 -13.10 -20.26
CA THR A 52 -24.13 -12.75 -18.91
C THR A 52 -24.49 -13.97 -18.05
N ALA A 53 -24.81 -15.12 -18.66
CA ALA A 53 -25.11 -16.34 -17.92
C ALA A 53 -23.82 -17.00 -17.43
N ALA A 54 -22.82 -17.13 -18.31
CA ALA A 54 -21.50 -17.61 -17.95
C ALA A 54 -20.82 -16.71 -16.89
N ALA A 55 -20.95 -15.38 -17.02
CA ALA A 55 -20.41 -14.44 -16.04
C ALA A 55 -21.04 -14.62 -14.65
N ARG A 56 -22.37 -14.76 -14.58
CA ARG A 56 -23.08 -15.06 -13.32
C ARG A 56 -22.66 -16.41 -12.73
N GLN A 57 -22.45 -17.42 -13.56
CA GLN A 57 -21.97 -18.72 -13.11
C GLN A 57 -20.54 -18.64 -12.55
N ALA A 58 -19.64 -17.91 -13.20
CA ALA A 58 -18.27 -17.70 -12.72
C ALA A 58 -18.26 -16.98 -11.35
N VAL A 59 -19.09 -15.95 -11.16
CA VAL A 59 -19.25 -15.28 -9.86
C VAL A 59 -19.82 -16.22 -8.80
N ALA A 60 -20.85 -16.99 -9.13
CA ALA A 60 -21.46 -17.94 -8.19
C ALA A 60 -20.44 -19.01 -7.75
N GLU A 61 -19.62 -19.49 -8.68
CA GLU A 61 -18.58 -20.49 -8.43
C GLU A 61 -17.44 -19.94 -7.56
N ARG A 62 -16.97 -18.71 -7.86
CA ARG A 62 -16.01 -17.98 -7.02
C ARG A 62 -16.52 -17.88 -5.59
N ASN A 63 -17.74 -17.39 -5.43
CA ASN A 63 -18.35 -17.18 -4.12
C ASN A 63 -18.52 -18.51 -3.38
N ARG A 64 -18.92 -19.58 -4.08
CA ARG A 64 -19.05 -20.92 -3.51
C ARG A 64 -17.72 -21.43 -2.98
N HIS A 65 -16.66 -21.42 -3.79
CA HIS A 65 -15.34 -21.91 -3.36
C HIS A 65 -14.80 -21.10 -2.18
N ALA A 66 -14.82 -19.77 -2.27
CA ALA A 66 -14.33 -18.91 -1.21
C ALA A 66 -15.13 -19.08 0.10
N ALA A 67 -16.46 -19.23 0.01
CA ALA A 67 -17.32 -19.43 1.18
C ALA A 67 -17.11 -20.80 1.85
N GLN A 68 -16.94 -21.86 1.06
CA GLN A 68 -16.64 -23.19 1.58
C GLN A 68 -15.29 -23.20 2.31
N ASP A 69 -14.25 -22.67 1.67
CA ASP A 69 -12.91 -22.60 2.26
C ASP A 69 -12.89 -21.74 3.53
N PHE A 70 -13.54 -20.57 3.49
CA PHE A 70 -13.69 -19.69 4.65
C PHE A 70 -14.41 -20.35 5.83
N THR A 71 -15.55 -21.01 5.57
CA THR A 71 -16.36 -21.61 6.62
C THR A 71 -15.68 -22.82 7.25
N ASN A 72 -14.91 -23.58 6.47
CA ASN A 72 -14.28 -24.81 6.94
C ASN A 72 -12.91 -24.56 7.60
N HIS A 73 -12.15 -23.57 7.14
CA HIS A 73 -10.74 -23.41 7.50
C HIS A 73 -10.42 -22.13 8.28
N LEU A 74 -11.08 -21.01 8.00
CA LEU A 74 -10.78 -19.75 8.71
C LEU A 74 -11.77 -19.46 9.84
N LEU A 75 -13.07 -19.51 9.55
CA LEU A 75 -14.12 -19.07 10.47
C LEU A 75 -14.08 -19.77 11.85
N PRO A 76 -13.82 -21.09 11.96
CA PRO A 76 -13.72 -21.76 13.26
C PRO A 76 -12.58 -21.24 14.14
N HIS A 77 -11.57 -20.59 13.55
CA HIS A 77 -10.39 -20.09 14.24
C HIS A 77 -10.35 -18.56 14.36
N ALA A 78 -11.33 -17.86 13.75
CA ALA A 78 -11.36 -16.40 13.65
C ALA A 78 -11.25 -15.69 15.01
N GLU A 79 -11.99 -16.13 16.02
CA GLU A 79 -11.95 -15.54 17.37
C GLU A 79 -10.58 -15.68 18.04
N SER A 80 -9.96 -16.87 17.92
CA SER A 80 -8.62 -17.12 18.46
C SER A 80 -7.57 -16.25 17.77
N ILE A 81 -7.63 -16.16 16.44
CA ILE A 81 -6.75 -15.32 15.62
C ILE A 81 -6.88 -13.84 16.01
N LEU A 82 -8.10 -13.32 16.13
CA LEU A 82 -8.34 -11.93 16.52
C LEU A 82 -7.88 -11.64 17.95
N THR A 83 -8.08 -12.58 18.87
CA THR A 83 -7.59 -12.44 20.25
C THR A 83 -6.07 -12.34 20.27
N GLN A 84 -5.37 -13.24 19.57
CA GLN A 84 -3.91 -13.19 19.47
C GLN A 84 -3.42 -11.88 18.84
N ALA A 85 -4.04 -11.42 17.75
CA ALA A 85 -3.67 -10.17 17.10
C ALA A 85 -3.91 -8.94 18.01
N ARG A 86 -4.99 -8.92 18.80
CA ARG A 86 -5.27 -7.86 19.78
C ARG A 86 -4.25 -7.86 20.92
N THR A 87 -3.92 -9.03 21.45
CA THR A 87 -2.87 -9.19 22.48
C THR A 87 -1.52 -8.73 21.96
N ALA A 88 -1.17 -9.10 20.72
CA ALA A 88 0.05 -8.66 20.07
C ALA A 88 0.10 -7.14 19.93
N LEU A 89 -0.96 -6.52 19.41
CA LEU A 89 -1.05 -5.07 19.25
C LEU A 89 -0.93 -4.33 20.59
N ALA A 90 -1.53 -4.87 21.66
CA ALA A 90 -1.43 -4.28 22.99
C ALA A 90 -0.02 -4.37 23.61
N ALA A 91 0.80 -5.33 23.18
CA ALA A 91 2.17 -5.50 23.63
C ALA A 91 3.19 -4.62 22.87
N LEU A 92 2.80 -4.03 21.74
CA LEU A 92 3.70 -3.21 20.91
C LEU A 92 3.93 -1.80 21.51
N PRO A 93 5.13 -1.21 21.32
CA PRO A 93 5.38 0.18 21.66
C PRO A 93 4.41 1.13 20.93
N PRO A 94 3.91 2.20 21.55
CA PRO A 94 2.93 3.09 20.91
C PRO A 94 3.43 3.67 19.58
N ALA A 95 2.68 3.43 18.50
CA ALA A 95 2.97 3.99 17.18
C ALA A 95 1.73 4.59 16.51
N ARG A 96 1.96 5.49 15.54
CA ARG A 96 0.90 6.27 14.86
C ARG A 96 -0.18 5.40 14.19
N HIS A 97 0.16 4.18 13.78
CA HIS A 97 -0.71 3.29 13.03
C HIS A 97 -1.59 2.38 13.92
N HIS A 98 -1.34 2.33 15.24
CA HIS A 98 -2.02 1.40 16.16
C HIS A 98 -3.53 1.62 16.25
N SER A 99 -3.99 2.88 16.30
CA SER A 99 -5.41 3.19 16.38
C SER A 99 -6.17 2.69 15.16
N ALA A 100 -5.57 2.82 13.98
CA ALA A 100 -6.16 2.36 12.75
C ALA A 100 -6.12 0.83 12.62
N TRP A 101 -5.04 0.16 13.03
CA TRP A 101 -5.02 -1.30 13.08
C TRP A 101 -6.03 -1.86 14.08
N LYS A 102 -6.25 -1.20 15.22
CA LYS A 102 -7.32 -1.56 16.14
C LYS A 102 -8.69 -1.52 15.45
N LEU A 103 -8.98 -0.46 14.69
CA LEU A 103 -10.22 -0.37 13.92
C LEU A 103 -10.35 -1.48 12.86
N LEU A 104 -9.26 -1.89 12.22
CA LEU A 104 -9.27 -3.02 11.29
C LEU A 104 -9.58 -4.35 11.99
N LEU A 105 -9.03 -4.58 13.19
CA LEU A 105 -9.35 -5.78 13.99
C LEU A 105 -10.82 -5.77 14.44
N ASP A 106 -11.35 -4.61 14.79
CA ASP A 106 -12.77 -4.46 15.16
C ASP A 106 -13.70 -4.67 13.94
N ASP A 107 -13.27 -4.27 12.73
CA ASP A 107 -14.00 -4.54 11.48
C ASP A 107 -14.03 -6.04 11.14
N LEU A 108 -12.92 -6.74 11.36
CA LEU A 108 -12.83 -8.20 11.19
C LEU A 108 -13.67 -8.97 12.20
N ASP A 109 -13.74 -8.50 13.44
CA ASP A 109 -14.61 -9.06 14.46
C ASP A 109 -16.09 -8.89 14.08
N HIS A 110 -16.45 -7.69 13.65
CA HIS A 110 -17.77 -7.42 13.09
C HIS A 110 -18.10 -8.33 11.90
N ALA A 111 -17.16 -8.51 10.97
CA ALA A 111 -17.30 -9.39 9.81
C ALA A 111 -17.50 -10.86 10.21
N THR A 112 -16.80 -11.31 11.25
CA THR A 112 -16.92 -12.68 11.81
C THR A 112 -18.30 -12.92 12.39
N ILE A 113 -18.77 -12.00 13.24
CA ILE A 113 -20.11 -12.05 13.85
C ILE A 113 -21.19 -12.08 12.77
N HIS A 114 -21.09 -11.23 11.76
CA HIS A 114 -22.05 -11.20 10.65
C HIS A 114 -22.01 -12.45 9.78
N SER A 115 -20.83 -13.02 9.57
CA SER A 115 -20.69 -14.29 8.84
C SER A 115 -21.44 -15.43 9.53
N HIS A 116 -21.32 -15.55 10.86
CA HIS A 116 -22.10 -16.52 11.63
C HIS A 116 -23.61 -16.28 11.52
N ARG A 117 -24.07 -15.02 11.57
CA ARG A 117 -25.49 -14.67 11.39
C ARG A 117 -26.01 -15.07 10.01
N ILE A 118 -25.25 -14.83 8.94
CA ILE A 118 -25.62 -15.21 7.58
C ILE A 118 -25.71 -16.73 7.44
N LEU A 119 -24.74 -17.46 8.00
CA LEU A 119 -24.76 -18.93 8.00
C LEU A 119 -25.98 -19.51 8.72
N ALA A 120 -26.43 -18.88 9.81
CA ALA A 120 -27.61 -19.30 10.57
C ALA A 120 -28.94 -18.90 9.90
N ALA A 121 -28.99 -17.71 9.29
CA ALA A 121 -30.25 -17.14 8.80
C ALA A 121 -30.58 -17.52 7.35
N GLN A 122 -29.59 -17.83 6.50
CA GLN A 122 -29.80 -17.98 5.07
C GLN A 122 -29.74 -19.44 4.58
N PRO A 123 -30.88 -20.13 4.39
CA PRO A 123 -30.89 -21.55 4.04
C PRO A 123 -30.44 -21.80 2.59
N VAL A 124 -30.68 -20.87 1.66
CA VAL A 124 -30.34 -21.03 0.24
C VAL A 124 -28.82 -20.89 0.03
N PRO A 125 -28.10 -21.94 -0.43
CA PRO A 125 -26.63 -21.92 -0.52
C PRO A 125 -26.07 -20.81 -1.41
N THR A 126 -26.61 -20.62 -2.62
CA THR A 126 -26.10 -19.62 -3.57
C THR A 126 -26.24 -18.19 -3.03
N ALA A 127 -27.40 -17.88 -2.44
CA ALA A 127 -27.65 -16.57 -1.84
C ALA A 127 -26.80 -16.36 -0.57
N ARG A 128 -26.57 -17.42 0.21
CA ARG A 128 -25.66 -17.41 1.37
C ARG A 128 -24.22 -17.11 0.97
N HIS A 129 -23.70 -17.81 -0.05
CA HIS A 129 -22.34 -17.59 -0.54
C HIS A 129 -22.15 -16.16 -1.07
N ALA A 130 -23.14 -15.63 -1.79
CA ALA A 130 -23.13 -14.24 -2.24
C ALA A 130 -23.16 -13.24 -1.07
N ALA A 131 -23.98 -13.49 -0.04
CA ALA A 131 -24.04 -12.64 1.14
C ALA A 131 -22.76 -12.66 1.99
N LEU A 132 -22.04 -13.80 2.03
CA LEU A 132 -20.76 -13.91 2.74
C LEU A 132 -19.61 -13.19 2.03
N TRP A 133 -19.68 -13.02 0.71
CA TRP A 133 -18.58 -12.52 -0.11
C TRP A 133 -17.93 -11.23 0.40
N PRO A 134 -18.68 -10.17 0.79
CA PRO A 134 -18.06 -8.94 1.30
C PRO A 134 -17.25 -9.16 2.58
N TYR A 135 -17.69 -10.05 3.46
CA TYR A 135 -17.03 -10.34 4.73
C TYR A 135 -15.78 -11.22 4.56
N ILE A 136 -15.85 -12.20 3.66
CA ILE A 136 -14.70 -13.03 3.25
C ILE A 136 -13.61 -12.12 2.64
N THR A 137 -14.02 -11.18 1.78
CA THR A 137 -13.10 -10.24 1.13
C THR A 137 -12.43 -9.32 2.16
N THR A 138 -13.15 -8.80 3.15
CA THR A 138 -12.56 -8.04 4.26
C THR A 138 -11.51 -8.84 5.03
N TRP A 139 -11.79 -10.11 5.31
CA TRP A 139 -10.78 -11.00 5.92
C TRP A 139 -9.53 -11.13 5.06
N ALA A 140 -9.67 -11.27 3.74
CA ALA A 140 -8.54 -11.45 2.84
C ALA A 140 -7.69 -10.17 2.69
N GLU A 141 -8.32 -9.00 2.76
CA GLU A 141 -7.66 -7.69 2.68
C GLU A 141 -6.80 -7.40 3.89
N HIS A 142 -7.29 -7.78 5.08
CA HIS A 142 -6.65 -7.43 6.34
C HIS A 142 -5.81 -8.57 6.92
N THR A 143 -5.78 -9.75 6.27
CA THR A 143 -4.90 -10.88 6.64
C THR A 143 -3.43 -10.47 6.78
N PRO A 144 -2.81 -9.68 5.88
CA PRO A 144 -1.43 -9.26 6.06
C PRO A 144 -1.17 -8.53 7.38
N VAL A 145 -2.14 -7.72 7.85
CA VAL A 145 -2.05 -7.00 9.13
C VAL A 145 -2.15 -7.96 10.30
N VAL A 146 -3.15 -8.84 10.28
CA VAL A 146 -3.35 -9.85 11.33
C VAL A 146 -2.13 -10.76 11.46
N ARG A 147 -1.63 -11.28 10.33
CA ARG A 147 -0.45 -12.15 10.29
C ARG A 147 0.79 -11.45 10.86
N ALA A 148 1.04 -10.21 10.46
CA ALA A 148 2.19 -9.49 10.96
C ALA A 148 2.08 -9.22 12.46
N LEU A 149 0.90 -8.82 12.96
CA LEU A 149 0.69 -8.63 14.40
C LEU A 149 1.02 -9.90 15.19
N ILE A 150 0.48 -11.05 14.77
CA ILE A 150 0.75 -12.31 15.48
C ILE A 150 2.24 -12.70 15.35
N GLY A 151 2.85 -12.51 14.17
CA GLY A 151 4.28 -12.75 13.96
C GLY A 151 5.18 -11.90 14.86
N GLN A 152 4.81 -10.64 15.11
CA GLN A 152 5.52 -9.70 15.98
C GLN A 152 5.48 -10.16 17.45
N TYR A 153 4.37 -10.74 17.89
CA TYR A 153 4.24 -11.29 19.25
C TYR A 153 5.23 -12.44 19.52
N HIS A 154 5.48 -13.28 18.51
CA HIS A 154 6.41 -14.41 18.62
C HIS A 154 7.89 -14.02 18.41
N ARG A 155 8.16 -12.78 17.98
CA ARG A 155 9.50 -12.30 17.67
C ARG A 155 9.75 -10.92 18.28
N PRO A 156 9.98 -10.83 19.59
CA PRO A 156 10.27 -9.55 20.23
C PRO A 156 11.51 -8.90 19.60
N ALA A 157 11.45 -7.57 19.43
CA ALA A 157 12.50 -6.80 18.78
C ALA A 157 13.83 -6.97 19.52
N VAL A 158 14.83 -7.51 18.82
CA VAL A 158 16.23 -7.39 19.24
C VAL A 158 16.67 -6.00 18.82
N LEU A 159 17.10 -5.18 19.78
CA LEU A 159 17.77 -3.91 19.48
C LEU A 159 19.28 -4.19 19.38
N PRO A 160 19.84 -4.33 18.17
CA PRO A 160 21.29 -4.36 18.01
C PRO A 160 21.82 -3.00 18.45
N SER A 161 22.65 -2.99 19.49
CA SER A 161 23.29 -1.78 19.99
C SER A 161 24.77 -1.79 19.64
N LEU A 162 25.10 -1.16 18.51
CA LEU A 162 26.45 -0.66 18.30
C LEU A 162 26.78 0.37 19.39
N SER A 163 28.03 0.43 19.82
CA SER A 163 28.47 1.54 20.67
C SER A 163 28.29 2.86 19.93
N VAL A 164 28.02 3.95 20.65
CA VAL A 164 27.80 5.28 20.05
C VAL A 164 28.95 5.69 19.11
N GLN A 165 30.19 5.33 19.45
CA GLN A 165 31.35 5.59 18.62
C GLN A 165 31.33 4.79 17.30
N LYS A 166 31.04 3.49 17.36
CA LYS A 166 30.92 2.64 16.17
C LYS A 166 29.76 3.08 15.30
N GLN A 167 28.62 3.42 15.90
CA GLN A 167 27.47 3.93 15.18
C GLN A 167 27.82 5.22 14.42
N ARG A 168 28.46 6.21 15.06
CA ARG A 168 28.87 7.45 14.39
C ARG A 168 29.84 7.20 13.24
N TYR A 169 30.81 6.31 13.44
CA TYR A 169 31.78 5.93 12.41
C TYR A 169 31.08 5.33 11.18
N TRP A 170 30.25 4.30 11.39
CA TRP A 170 29.53 3.63 10.31
C TRP A 170 28.50 4.51 9.63
N SER A 171 27.75 5.33 10.39
CA SER A 171 26.83 6.30 9.80
C SER A 171 27.55 7.33 8.92
N GLY A 172 28.75 7.78 9.33
CA GLY A 172 29.59 8.66 8.50
C GLY A 172 30.06 8.00 7.21
N LEU A 173 30.48 6.72 7.29
CA LEU A 173 30.85 5.93 6.11
C LEU A 173 29.69 5.76 5.14
N VAL A 174 28.50 5.42 5.64
CA VAL A 174 27.28 5.26 4.83
C VAL A 174 26.89 6.57 4.15
N GLN A 175 26.94 7.70 4.86
CA GLN A 175 26.65 9.01 4.27
C GLN A 175 27.65 9.35 3.16
N ALA A 176 28.95 9.07 3.36
CA ALA A 176 29.97 9.31 2.36
C ALA A 176 29.82 8.39 1.13
N ALA A 177 29.50 7.11 1.34
CA ALA A 177 29.26 6.15 0.26
C ALA A 177 28.01 6.48 -0.56
N ARG A 178 26.93 6.88 0.11
CA ARG A 178 25.74 7.41 -0.57
C ARG A 178 26.08 8.60 -1.46
N GLY A 179 26.86 9.56 -0.96
CA GLY A 179 27.29 10.73 -1.74
C GLY A 179 28.12 10.38 -2.99
N ARG A 180 28.70 9.17 -3.04
CA ARG A 180 29.46 8.65 -4.19
C ARG A 180 28.68 7.65 -5.05
N GLY A 181 27.44 7.30 -4.67
CA GLY A 181 26.67 6.25 -5.33
C GLY A 181 27.20 4.83 -5.10
N THR A 182 27.96 4.59 -4.03
CA THR A 182 28.58 3.29 -3.71
C THR A 182 27.87 2.57 -2.54
N LEU A 183 26.57 2.85 -2.37
CA LEU A 183 25.71 2.22 -1.37
C LEU A 183 24.57 1.54 -2.12
N ASP A 184 24.57 0.21 -2.10
CA ASP A 184 23.59 -0.61 -2.80
C ASP A 184 22.53 -1.09 -1.79
N ALA A 185 21.45 -0.31 -1.64
CA ALA A 185 20.30 -0.77 -0.89
C ALA A 185 19.62 -1.90 -1.66
N PHE A 186 19.04 -2.89 -0.96
CA PHE A 186 18.32 -3.99 -1.63
C PHE A 186 17.01 -4.38 -0.93
N GLU A 187 16.80 -3.98 0.33
CA GLU A 187 15.57 -4.29 1.06
C GLU A 187 15.21 -3.16 2.03
N THR A 188 13.93 -2.78 2.12
CA THR A 188 13.45 -1.79 3.09
C THR A 188 12.08 -2.14 3.64
N TRP A 189 11.83 -1.76 4.89
CA TRP A 189 10.54 -1.92 5.55
C TRP A 189 10.38 -0.93 6.70
N TYR A 190 9.22 -0.92 7.33
CA TYR A 190 9.01 -0.23 8.60
C TYR A 190 8.99 -1.22 9.75
N ASP A 191 9.50 -0.81 10.91
CA ASP A 191 9.36 -1.57 12.15
C ASP A 191 8.06 -1.20 12.92
N THR A 192 7.87 -1.82 14.09
CA THR A 192 6.71 -1.57 14.96
C THR A 192 6.67 -0.16 15.54
N THR A 193 7.80 0.55 15.60
CA THR A 193 7.85 1.95 16.07
C THR A 193 7.51 2.95 14.96
N GLY A 194 7.46 2.48 13.71
CA GLY A 194 7.27 3.31 12.52
C GLY A 194 8.59 3.90 12.00
N GLN A 195 9.73 3.35 12.42
CA GLN A 195 11.03 3.67 11.87
C GLN A 195 11.29 2.85 10.60
N GLN A 196 11.78 3.50 9.55
CA GLN A 196 12.20 2.81 8.33
C GLN A 196 13.52 2.10 8.57
N ILE A 197 13.61 0.84 8.16
CA ILE A 197 14.80 0.00 8.22
C ILE A 197 15.20 -0.32 6.78
N THR A 198 16.48 -0.23 6.46
CA THR A 198 17.00 -0.55 5.12
C THR A 198 18.24 -1.42 5.25
N LEU A 199 18.30 -2.51 4.47
CA LEU A 199 19.52 -3.29 4.29
C LEU A 199 20.25 -2.84 3.04
N ALA A 200 21.56 -2.67 3.16
CA ALA A 200 22.40 -2.22 2.06
C ALA A 200 23.80 -2.86 2.11
N HIS A 201 24.40 -3.04 0.94
CA HIS A 201 25.82 -3.35 0.79
C HIS A 201 26.62 -2.05 0.63
N LEU A 202 27.83 -2.06 1.19
CA LEU A 202 28.81 -1.00 0.98
C LEU A 202 29.85 -1.49 -0.02
N ASP A 203 29.93 -0.86 -1.20
CA ASP A 203 30.92 -1.23 -2.21
C ASP A 203 32.35 -1.00 -1.69
N GLY A 204 33.20 -2.03 -1.79
CA GLY A 204 34.62 -1.99 -1.42
C GLY A 204 34.98 -2.55 -0.05
N GLU A 205 34.01 -3.00 0.76
CA GLU A 205 34.26 -3.86 1.92
C GLU A 205 33.62 -5.24 1.71
N ASP A 206 34.36 -6.31 2.06
CA ASP A 206 33.94 -7.71 1.90
C ASP A 206 32.48 -7.92 2.35
N THR A 207 31.57 -8.13 1.39
CA THR A 207 30.20 -8.67 1.52
C THR A 207 29.44 -8.32 2.81
N THR A 208 29.63 -7.13 3.35
CA THR A 208 29.08 -6.77 4.66
C THR A 208 27.74 -6.09 4.44
N VAL A 209 26.69 -6.66 5.00
CA VAL A 209 25.34 -6.09 5.00
C VAL A 209 25.21 -5.12 6.16
N LEU A 210 24.91 -3.86 5.84
CA LEU A 210 24.61 -2.83 6.81
C LEU A 210 23.10 -2.76 7.03
N ALA A 211 22.69 -2.74 8.29
CA ALA A 211 21.33 -2.40 8.66
C ALA A 211 21.26 -0.93 9.04
N LEU A 212 20.43 -0.19 8.32
CA LEU A 212 20.26 1.26 8.44
C LEU A 212 18.88 1.57 9.01
N ALA A 213 18.81 2.59 9.84
CA ALA A 213 17.59 3.09 10.44
C ALA A 213 17.38 4.56 10.08
N GLY A 214 16.17 4.87 9.62
CA GLY A 214 15.78 6.17 9.08
C GLY A 214 15.68 6.18 7.56
N ASP A 215 15.17 7.29 7.04
CA ASP A 215 15.11 7.56 5.62
C ASP A 215 16.54 7.67 5.05
N LEU A 216 16.83 6.91 3.98
CA LEU A 216 18.10 6.97 3.25
C LEU A 216 18.45 8.41 2.85
N GLY A 217 17.44 9.23 2.56
CA GLY A 217 17.49 10.65 2.24
C GLY A 217 17.96 11.55 3.37
N SER A 218 17.75 11.16 4.62
CA SER A 218 17.75 12.02 5.79
C SER A 218 19.11 12.10 6.50
N PRO A 219 19.46 13.25 7.11
CA PRO A 219 20.63 13.35 7.99
C PRO A 219 20.46 12.55 9.30
N GLN A 220 19.26 12.08 9.60
CA GLN A 220 18.96 11.26 10.78
C GLN A 220 19.23 9.76 10.55
N LEU A 221 19.65 9.39 9.33
CA LEU A 221 20.06 8.03 8.99
C LEU A 221 21.19 7.57 9.92
N HIS A 222 21.03 6.42 10.53
CA HIS A 222 22.06 5.82 11.37
C HIS A 222 22.14 4.30 11.23
N VAL A 223 23.33 3.75 11.46
CA VAL A 223 23.57 2.31 11.38
C VAL A 223 23.12 1.63 12.67
N LEU A 224 22.33 0.57 12.52
CA LEU A 224 21.90 -0.32 13.59
C LEU A 224 22.93 -1.43 13.85
N GLY A 225 23.51 -1.95 12.77
CA GLY A 225 24.45 -3.07 12.81
C GLY A 225 25.11 -3.30 11.46
N HIS A 226 26.15 -4.14 11.49
CA HIS A 226 26.81 -4.67 10.31
C HIS A 226 26.88 -6.18 10.46
N TYR A 227 26.60 -6.90 9.38
CA TYR A 227 26.35 -8.34 9.39
C TYR A 227 27.05 -9.02 8.22
N PRO A 228 27.43 -10.30 8.38
CA PRO A 228 28.11 -11.05 7.33
C PRO A 228 27.23 -11.37 6.12
N ASP A 229 25.91 -11.40 6.30
CA ASP A 229 24.95 -11.80 5.26
C ASP A 229 23.54 -11.22 5.54
N GLN A 230 22.69 -11.23 4.50
CA GLN A 230 21.32 -10.70 4.54
C GLN A 230 20.45 -11.45 5.56
N ASP A 231 20.55 -12.78 5.64
CA ASP A 231 19.72 -13.57 6.55
C ASP A 231 20.01 -13.23 8.01
N THR A 232 21.29 -13.08 8.35
CA THR A 232 21.75 -12.71 9.68
C THR A 232 21.33 -11.28 10.02
N ALA A 233 21.43 -10.36 9.05
CA ALA A 233 20.94 -8.99 9.19
C ALA A 233 19.44 -8.98 9.48
N ALA A 234 18.63 -9.59 8.60
CA ALA A 234 17.17 -9.65 8.71
C ALA A 234 16.68 -10.33 10.00
N ARG A 235 17.48 -11.26 10.57
CA ARG A 235 17.15 -11.88 11.87
C ARG A 235 17.50 -11.03 13.09
N SER A 236 18.45 -10.10 12.94
CA SER A 236 19.05 -9.35 14.05
C SER A 236 18.52 -7.93 14.19
N VAL A 237 17.74 -7.45 13.21
CA VAL A 237 17.09 -6.14 13.16
C VAL A 237 15.61 -6.25 13.55
N PRO A 238 14.96 -5.12 13.88
CA PRO A 238 13.52 -5.10 14.12
C PRO A 238 12.72 -5.69 12.95
N PRO A 239 11.81 -6.64 13.20
CA PRO A 239 11.04 -7.32 12.15
C PRO A 239 10.07 -6.37 11.43
N PRO A 240 9.76 -6.66 10.15
CA PRO A 240 8.90 -5.82 9.33
C PRO A 240 7.45 -5.79 9.82
N VAL A 241 6.84 -4.61 9.72
CA VAL A 241 5.39 -4.43 9.76
C VAL A 241 4.80 -4.36 8.35
N PRO A 242 3.50 -4.64 8.17
CA PRO A 242 2.88 -4.54 6.87
C PRO A 242 3.02 -3.11 6.33
N PRO A 243 3.37 -2.97 5.05
CA PRO A 243 3.37 -1.68 4.39
C PRO A 243 1.98 -1.06 4.38
N GLY A 244 1.94 0.27 4.30
CA GLY A 244 0.70 1.00 4.06
C GLY A 244 0.12 0.76 2.67
N VAL A 245 -1.02 1.38 2.41
CA VAL A 245 -1.72 1.40 1.11
C VAL A 245 -1.73 2.80 0.53
N LEU A 246 -1.69 2.92 -0.80
CA LEU A 246 -1.71 4.23 -1.45
C LEU A 246 -3.08 4.90 -1.29
N ARG A 247 -4.14 4.10 -1.44
CA ARG A 247 -5.54 4.52 -1.33
C ARG A 247 -6.26 3.70 -0.27
N PRO A 248 -6.54 4.28 0.91
CA PRO A 248 -7.30 3.62 1.98
C PRO A 248 -8.69 3.14 1.58
N ASP A 249 -9.24 3.72 0.52
CA ASP A 249 -10.58 3.56 -0.03
C ASP A 249 -10.65 2.53 -1.18
N VAL A 250 -9.51 2.02 -1.65
CA VAL A 250 -9.45 1.05 -2.75
C VAL A 250 -9.09 -0.33 -2.21
N SER A 251 -9.81 -1.33 -2.69
CA SER A 251 -9.53 -2.72 -2.36
C SER A 251 -8.70 -3.40 -3.45
N PRO A 252 -7.70 -4.23 -3.07
CA PRO A 252 -6.93 -5.03 -4.01
C PRO A 252 -7.72 -6.20 -4.63
N TYR A 253 -8.93 -6.47 -4.13
CA TYR A 253 -9.82 -7.50 -4.67
C TYR A 253 -11.10 -6.90 -5.25
N SER A 254 -11.14 -5.58 -5.43
CA SER A 254 -12.20 -4.95 -6.23
C SER A 254 -12.19 -5.56 -7.62
N GLU A 255 -13.38 -5.87 -8.14
CA GLU A 255 -13.55 -6.51 -9.43
C GLU A 255 -12.94 -5.63 -10.52
N ARG A 256 -11.75 -6.02 -11.00
CA ARG A 256 -11.05 -5.33 -12.08
C ARG A 256 -12.00 -5.30 -13.29
N VAL A 257 -12.36 -4.12 -13.79
CA VAL A 257 -13.07 -3.98 -15.08
C VAL A 257 -12.02 -4.06 -16.18
N LEU A 258 -11.45 -5.25 -16.34
CA LEU A 258 -10.53 -5.62 -17.39
C LEU A 258 -11.24 -5.48 -18.74
N SER A 259 -10.87 -4.46 -19.51
CA SER A 259 -11.20 -4.32 -20.93
C SER A 259 -10.03 -4.88 -21.76
N PRO A 260 -10.26 -5.48 -22.94
CA PRO A 260 -9.19 -6.10 -23.71
C PRO A 260 -8.38 -5.06 -24.50
N GLU A 261 -7.31 -4.59 -23.86
CA GLU A 261 -6.16 -3.75 -24.25
C GLU A 261 -5.73 -3.17 -22.90
N VAL A 262 -4.49 -3.35 -22.38
CA VAL A 262 -4.14 -2.92 -21.00
C VAL A 262 -4.51 -1.43 -20.84
N PRO A 263 -5.68 -1.10 -20.23
CA PRO A 263 -6.19 0.24 -20.26
C PRO A 263 -5.31 1.05 -19.30
N VAL A 264 -5.20 2.35 -19.55
CA VAL A 264 -4.59 3.29 -18.59
C VAL A 264 -5.19 3.12 -17.19
N GLN A 265 -6.44 2.66 -17.11
CA GLN A 265 -7.16 2.35 -15.87
C GLN A 265 -6.56 1.16 -15.10
N ASP A 266 -6.11 0.09 -15.77
CA ASP A 266 -5.45 -1.06 -15.11
C ASP A 266 -4.06 -0.67 -14.62
N LEU A 267 -3.29 0.06 -15.44
CA LEU A 267 -2.00 0.63 -15.03
C LEU A 267 -2.16 1.57 -13.83
N THR A 268 -3.23 2.37 -13.83
CA THR A 268 -3.58 3.22 -12.68
C THR A 268 -3.89 2.36 -11.47
N GLN A 269 -4.72 1.33 -11.60
CA GLN A 269 -5.09 0.45 -10.50
C GLN A 269 -3.89 -0.30 -9.93
N ASP A 270 -2.98 -0.82 -10.76
CA ASP A 270 -1.78 -1.51 -10.29
C ASP A 270 -0.84 -0.53 -9.54
N VAL A 271 -0.76 0.74 -9.96
CA VAL A 271 -0.09 1.79 -9.17
C VAL A 271 -0.82 2.08 -7.85
N LEU A 272 -2.16 2.02 -7.83
CA LEU A 272 -2.94 2.18 -6.59
C LEU A 272 -2.75 1.02 -5.61
N GLU A 273 -2.48 -0.18 -6.12
CA GLU A 273 -2.24 -1.40 -5.34
C GLU A 273 -0.79 -1.57 -4.91
N ALA A 274 0.15 -0.94 -5.62
CA ALA A 274 1.59 -0.99 -5.34
C ALA A 274 1.92 -0.61 -3.89
N ARG A 275 2.80 -1.39 -3.26
CA ARG A 275 3.19 -1.21 -1.85
C ARG A 275 4.65 -0.79 -1.69
N GLN A 276 5.43 -1.00 -2.73
CA GLN A 276 6.85 -0.65 -2.82
C GLN A 276 7.13 0.07 -4.16
N THR A 277 8.20 0.85 -4.18
CA THR A 277 8.63 1.62 -5.35
C THR A 277 8.98 0.74 -6.55
N GLY A 278 9.52 -0.45 -6.31
CA GLY A 278 9.82 -1.44 -7.35
C GLY A 278 8.60 -1.85 -8.16
N ASP A 279 7.43 -2.05 -7.52
CA ASP A 279 6.20 -2.41 -8.23
C ASP A 279 5.79 -1.29 -9.23
N VAL A 280 5.96 -0.03 -8.83
CA VAL A 280 5.64 1.14 -9.69
C VAL A 280 6.68 1.28 -10.80
N ALA A 281 7.95 1.03 -10.50
CA ALA A 281 9.03 1.05 -11.49
C ALA A 281 8.81 0.01 -12.59
N ASP A 282 8.49 -1.23 -12.22
CA ASP A 282 8.18 -2.30 -13.17
C ASP A 282 7.01 -1.92 -14.09
N LEU A 283 5.97 -1.27 -13.56
CA LEU A 283 4.84 -0.77 -14.35
C LEU A 283 5.29 0.31 -15.33
N LEU A 284 6.04 1.32 -14.88
CA LEU A 284 6.56 2.40 -15.75
C LEU A 284 7.47 1.85 -16.87
N LEU A 285 8.33 0.88 -16.53
CA LEU A 285 9.20 0.20 -17.49
C LEU A 285 8.38 -0.66 -18.47
N SER A 286 7.34 -1.35 -18.01
CA SER A 286 6.47 -2.15 -18.89
C SER A 286 5.73 -1.30 -19.93
N VAL A 287 5.36 -0.07 -19.56
CA VAL A 287 4.69 0.90 -20.45
C VAL A 287 5.63 1.44 -21.52
N THR A 288 6.92 1.49 -21.22
CA THR A 288 7.94 2.12 -22.07
C THR A 288 8.78 1.11 -22.86
N ASN A 289 8.83 -0.19 -22.51
CA ASN A 289 9.77 -1.15 -23.10
C ASN A 289 9.32 -1.85 -24.40
N GLY A 290 8.16 -1.51 -24.98
CA GLY A 290 7.77 -1.91 -26.35
C GLY A 290 7.50 -3.42 -26.57
N THR A 291 7.97 -4.30 -25.70
CA THR A 291 7.79 -5.76 -25.79
C THR A 291 6.64 -6.22 -24.90
N GLY A 292 5.50 -6.54 -25.50
CA GLY A 292 4.32 -7.08 -24.81
C GLY A 292 3.06 -6.20 -24.95
N PRO A 293 1.92 -6.61 -24.36
CA PRO A 293 0.65 -5.89 -24.45
C PRO A 293 0.66 -4.52 -23.75
N ALA A 294 1.66 -4.24 -22.91
CA ALA A 294 1.80 -3.00 -22.12
C ALA A 294 2.61 -1.88 -22.80
N GLY A 295 3.26 -2.10 -23.96
CA GLY A 295 4.06 -1.09 -24.67
C GLY A 295 3.24 0.05 -25.33
N VAL A 296 2.33 0.67 -24.59
CA VAL A 296 1.32 1.63 -25.07
C VAL A 296 1.98 2.91 -25.59
N MET A 297 3.03 3.40 -24.92
CA MET A 297 3.67 4.67 -25.28
C MET A 297 4.45 4.59 -26.61
N PRO A 298 5.30 3.56 -26.84
CA PRO A 298 5.89 3.32 -28.16
C PRO A 298 4.85 3.13 -29.27
N ARG A 299 3.78 2.35 -29.01
CA ARG A 299 2.70 2.11 -29.98
C ARG A 299 1.92 3.38 -30.34
N LEU A 300 1.69 4.27 -29.38
CA LEU A 300 1.10 5.59 -29.64
C LEU A 300 2.02 6.43 -30.53
N GLY A 301 3.33 6.41 -30.27
CA GLY A 301 4.33 7.05 -31.12
C GLY A 301 4.32 6.51 -32.55
N GLU A 302 4.27 5.19 -32.72
CA GLU A 302 4.16 4.53 -34.03
C GLU A 302 2.87 4.91 -34.76
N PHE A 303 1.72 4.95 -34.07
CA PHE A 303 0.43 5.35 -34.64
C PHE A 303 0.43 6.80 -35.14
N VAL A 304 0.94 7.74 -34.33
CA VAL A 304 1.03 9.16 -34.70
C VAL A 304 2.00 9.34 -35.88
N SER A 305 3.11 8.60 -35.89
CA SER A 305 4.06 8.60 -37.00
C SER A 305 3.43 8.08 -38.29
N ALA A 306 2.68 6.97 -38.23
CA ALA A 306 1.94 6.45 -39.38
C ALA A 306 0.85 7.43 -39.87
N CYS A 307 0.19 8.16 -38.97
CA CYS A 307 -0.72 9.25 -39.35
C CYS A 307 0.01 10.40 -40.04
N ALA A 308 1.23 10.74 -39.61
CA ALA A 308 2.06 11.77 -40.23
C ALA A 308 2.47 11.36 -41.66
N GLU A 309 2.93 10.11 -41.83
CA GLU A 309 3.22 9.51 -43.13
C GLU A 309 2.01 9.52 -44.07
N PHE A 310 0.81 9.21 -43.54
CA PHE A 310 -0.43 9.33 -44.29
C PHE A 310 -0.69 10.78 -44.73
N GLY A 311 -0.46 11.75 -43.85
CA GLY A 311 -0.58 13.19 -44.17
C GLY A 311 0.39 13.65 -45.26
N ASP A 312 1.64 13.19 -45.21
CA ASP A 312 2.67 13.46 -46.23
C ASP A 312 2.27 12.85 -47.59
N ALA A 313 1.71 11.64 -47.57
CA ALA A 313 1.26 10.92 -48.76
C ALA A 313 0.05 11.55 -49.47
N LEU A 314 -0.67 12.48 -48.83
CA LEU A 314 -1.79 13.20 -49.46
C LEU A 314 -1.33 14.22 -50.50
N ASP A 315 -0.05 14.61 -50.50
CA ASP A 315 0.56 15.57 -51.45
C ASP A 315 -0.27 16.86 -51.68
N THR A 316 -0.89 17.34 -50.60
CA THR A 316 -1.61 18.61 -50.57
C THR A 316 -0.98 19.52 -49.53
N HIS A 317 -1.09 20.83 -49.71
CA HIS A 317 -0.60 21.81 -48.74
C HIS A 317 -1.23 21.61 -47.33
N ASP A 318 -2.51 21.25 -47.28
CA ASP A 318 -3.18 20.93 -46.01
C ASP A 318 -2.69 19.61 -45.40
N GLY A 319 -2.44 18.58 -46.22
CA GLY A 319 -1.83 17.31 -45.81
C GLY A 319 -0.44 17.50 -45.22
N GLN A 320 0.43 18.27 -45.90
CA GLN A 320 1.78 18.60 -45.43
C GLN A 320 1.76 19.38 -44.11
N ARG A 321 0.84 20.35 -43.96
CA ARG A 321 0.66 21.08 -42.70
C ARG A 321 0.21 20.18 -41.55
N LEU A 322 -0.68 19.21 -41.82
CA LEU A 322 -1.12 18.23 -40.82
C LEU A 322 -0.01 17.24 -40.46
N ALA A 323 0.74 16.75 -41.45
CA ALA A 323 1.88 15.86 -41.26
C ALA A 323 2.97 16.51 -40.39
N ALA A 324 3.33 17.77 -40.66
CA ALA A 324 4.29 18.51 -39.82
C ALA A 324 3.84 18.57 -38.34
N ARG A 325 2.56 18.86 -38.08
CA ARG A 325 2.01 18.85 -36.72
C ARG A 325 2.02 17.46 -36.07
N LEU A 326 1.81 16.41 -36.87
CA LEU A 326 1.83 15.03 -36.39
C LEU A 326 3.26 14.56 -36.10
N HIS A 327 4.25 14.95 -36.91
CA HIS A 327 5.68 14.72 -36.63
C HIS A 327 6.12 15.39 -35.32
N ASP A 328 5.71 16.64 -35.08
CA ASP A 328 5.97 17.34 -33.82
C ASP A 328 5.35 16.61 -32.61
N LEU A 329 4.14 16.07 -32.77
CA LEU A 329 3.47 15.28 -31.74
C LEU A 329 4.16 13.93 -31.50
N ALA A 330 4.61 13.25 -32.55
CA ALA A 330 5.38 12.00 -32.44
C ALA A 330 6.70 12.21 -31.68
N ALA A 331 7.38 13.34 -31.92
CA ALA A 331 8.58 13.73 -31.18
C ALA A 331 8.29 13.96 -29.68
N GLN A 332 7.17 14.63 -29.34
CA GLN A 332 6.75 14.84 -27.95
C GLN A 332 6.43 13.53 -27.24
N VAL A 333 5.74 12.59 -27.90
CA VAL A 333 5.45 11.26 -27.34
C VAL A 333 6.76 10.49 -27.08
N SER A 334 7.73 10.60 -27.98
CA SER A 334 9.04 9.95 -27.83
C SER A 334 9.83 10.54 -26.64
N GLN A 335 9.82 11.87 -26.49
CA GLN A 335 10.44 12.54 -25.34
C GLN A 335 9.80 12.08 -24.02
N LEU A 336 8.46 12.11 -23.93
CA LEU A 336 7.74 11.68 -22.73
C LEU A 336 8.01 10.20 -22.40
N THR A 337 8.13 9.35 -23.41
CA THR A 337 8.51 7.93 -23.24
C THR A 337 9.90 7.80 -22.63
N GLY A 338 10.85 8.63 -23.07
CA GLY A 338 12.21 8.68 -22.51
C GLY A 338 12.24 9.17 -21.05
N GLU A 339 11.53 10.25 -20.74
CA GLU A 339 11.44 10.79 -19.38
C GLU A 339 10.78 9.81 -18.41
N LEU A 340 9.68 9.17 -18.81
CA LEU A 340 9.01 8.15 -17.99
C LEU A 340 9.89 6.92 -17.76
N ARG A 341 10.69 6.52 -18.76
CA ARG A 341 11.66 5.43 -18.59
C ARG A 341 12.72 5.82 -17.55
N ALA A 342 13.29 7.02 -17.66
CA ALA A 342 14.28 7.51 -16.70
C ALA A 342 13.72 7.58 -15.28
N VAL A 343 12.48 8.05 -15.10
CA VAL A 343 11.80 8.03 -13.79
C VAL A 343 11.58 6.60 -13.31
N GLY A 344 11.19 5.68 -14.19
CA GLY A 344 11.07 4.25 -13.87
C GLY A 344 12.41 3.66 -13.39
N GLU A 345 13.51 3.97 -14.06
CA GLU A 345 14.87 3.56 -13.68
C GLU A 345 15.29 4.16 -12.33
N ASP A 346 15.05 5.46 -12.11
CA ASP A 346 15.32 6.13 -10.83
C ASP A 346 14.47 5.51 -9.68
N MET A 347 13.21 5.15 -9.97
CA MET A 347 12.33 4.49 -9.01
C MET A 347 12.73 3.03 -8.76
N ALA A 348 13.28 2.33 -9.76
CA ALA A 348 13.83 0.98 -9.58
C ALA A 348 15.11 1.01 -8.73
N ALA A 349 15.94 2.03 -8.91
CA ALA A 349 17.13 2.27 -8.11
C ALA A 349 16.79 2.74 -6.68
N SER A 350 15.60 3.32 -6.47
CA SER A 350 15.10 3.73 -5.17
C SER A 350 14.35 2.59 -4.49
N ILE A 351 14.77 2.22 -3.28
CA ILE A 351 14.08 1.20 -2.49
C ILE A 351 13.26 1.90 -1.40
N GLY A 352 11.93 1.86 -1.59
CA GLY A 352 10.96 2.52 -0.73
C GLY A 352 9.70 1.68 -0.55
N VAL A 353 9.09 1.79 0.61
CA VAL A 353 7.85 1.10 0.98
C VAL A 353 6.86 2.11 1.55
N LEU A 354 5.56 1.89 1.37
CA LEU A 354 4.54 2.79 1.92
C LEU A 354 4.50 2.77 3.46
N PRO A 355 4.40 3.94 4.13
CA PRO A 355 4.36 3.99 5.59
C PRO A 355 3.14 3.30 6.20
N PRO A 356 3.30 2.55 7.31
CA PRO A 356 2.25 1.71 7.90
C PRO A 356 1.05 2.50 8.45
N TYR A 357 1.18 3.82 8.65
CA TYR A 357 0.07 4.68 9.06
C TYR A 357 -0.92 4.98 7.93
N ARG A 358 -0.59 4.70 6.67
CA ARG A 358 -1.54 4.72 5.56
C ARG A 358 -2.30 3.40 5.53
N THR A 359 -3.23 3.23 6.45
CA THR A 359 -4.00 2.00 6.62
C THR A 359 -5.23 1.99 5.72
N ALA A 360 -5.68 0.80 5.30
CA ALA A 360 -6.97 0.63 4.64
C ALA A 360 -8.11 1.08 5.58
N ARG A 361 -9.22 1.55 5.00
CA ARG A 361 -10.40 1.90 5.80
C ARG A 361 -11.19 0.64 6.18
N PRO A 362 -11.71 0.57 7.42
CA PRO A 362 -12.76 -0.39 7.78
C PRO A 362 -13.93 -0.32 6.79
N ARG A 363 -14.50 -1.47 6.44
CA ARG A 363 -15.60 -1.57 5.46
C ARG A 363 -16.97 -1.60 6.10
N HIS A 364 -17.09 -2.28 7.24
CA HIS A 364 -18.37 -2.59 7.86
C HIS A 364 -18.66 -1.74 9.09
N LEU A 365 -17.62 -1.13 9.67
CA LEU A 365 -17.78 -0.14 10.74
C LEU A 365 -18.26 1.22 10.19
N PRO A 366 -19.11 1.94 10.94
CA PRO A 366 -19.52 3.28 10.56
C PRO A 366 -18.29 4.21 10.46
N PRO A 367 -18.27 5.15 9.50
CA PRO A 367 -17.17 6.10 9.39
C PRO A 367 -17.06 6.92 10.68
N ALA A 368 -15.83 7.12 11.14
CA ALA A 368 -15.59 7.98 12.28
C ALA A 368 -16.18 9.37 12.01
N PRO A 369 -16.83 10.01 12.99
CA PRO A 369 -17.34 11.36 12.82
C PRO A 369 -16.17 12.28 12.44
N PRO A 370 -16.37 13.24 11.53
CA PRO A 370 -15.32 14.20 11.20
C PRO A 370 -14.86 14.89 12.49
N PRO A 371 -13.56 15.19 12.63
CA PRO A 371 -13.10 15.96 13.78
C PRO A 371 -13.94 17.23 13.88
N PRO A 372 -14.33 17.67 15.10
CA PRO A 372 -15.04 18.92 15.25
C PRO A 372 -14.24 19.98 14.51
N ALA A 373 -14.90 20.68 13.58
CA ALA A 373 -14.27 21.78 12.88
C ALA A 373 -13.62 22.66 13.94
N LEU A 374 -12.31 22.89 13.81
CA LEU A 374 -11.67 23.95 14.57
C LEU A 374 -12.50 25.18 14.26
N SER A 375 -13.30 25.62 15.23
CA SER A 375 -13.93 26.93 15.17
C SER A 375 -12.78 27.88 14.96
N ALA A 376 -12.64 28.35 13.72
CA ALA A 376 -11.84 29.51 13.43
C ALA A 376 -12.46 30.61 14.28
N GLN A 377 -11.95 30.79 15.50
CA GLN A 377 -12.03 32.05 16.17
C GLN A 377 -11.34 33.00 15.19
N ARG A 378 -12.17 33.66 14.37
CA ARG A 378 -11.79 34.82 13.60
C ARG A 378 -11.01 35.69 14.58
N PRO A 379 -9.73 36.03 14.29
CA PRO A 379 -9.00 36.97 15.12
C PRO A 379 -9.92 38.16 15.37
N ALA A 380 -10.14 38.49 16.64
CA ALA A 380 -10.92 39.67 16.99
C ALA A 380 -10.38 40.81 16.14
N GLU A 381 -11.25 41.40 15.33
CA GLU A 381 -10.94 42.63 14.60
C GLU A 381 -10.51 43.64 15.66
N GLN A 382 -9.20 43.81 15.80
CA GLN A 382 -8.63 44.93 16.51
C GLN A 382 -9.02 46.15 15.68
N GLY A 383 -10.16 46.75 16.04
CA GLY A 383 -10.57 48.03 15.50
C GLY A 383 -9.42 49.03 15.67
N PRO A 384 -9.22 49.92 14.69
CA PRO A 384 -8.13 50.88 14.74
C PRO A 384 -8.23 51.74 16.01
N PRO A 385 -7.10 52.07 16.66
CA PRO A 385 -7.11 52.87 17.88
C PRO A 385 -7.75 54.21 17.61
N THR A 386 -8.88 54.47 18.28
CA THR A 386 -9.49 55.79 18.37
C THR A 386 -8.52 56.71 19.08
N VAL A 387 -7.75 57.47 18.31
CA VAL A 387 -6.98 58.60 18.83
C VAL A 387 -7.99 59.64 19.29
N SER A 388 -8.20 59.68 20.61
CA SER A 388 -9.00 60.68 21.29
C SER A 388 -8.22 62.00 21.27
N THR A 389 -8.37 62.80 20.20
CA THR A 389 -7.96 64.20 20.20
C THR A 389 -8.96 65.01 21.03
N GLY A 390 -8.74 64.98 22.35
CA GLY A 390 -9.28 65.98 23.26
C GLY A 390 -8.63 67.33 22.98
N ILE A 391 -9.20 68.11 22.07
CA ILE A 391 -8.94 69.55 21.97
C ILE A 391 -10.13 70.26 22.62
N ALA A 392 -9.89 70.72 23.85
CA ALA A 392 -10.83 71.53 24.61
C ALA A 392 -11.12 72.87 23.88
N PRO A 393 -12.37 73.37 23.92
CA PRO A 393 -12.73 74.63 23.28
C PRO A 393 -12.19 75.82 24.09
N ARG A 394 -11.23 76.55 23.52
CA ARG A 394 -10.77 77.82 24.09
C ARG A 394 -11.77 78.92 23.71
N ARG A 395 -12.53 79.36 24.70
CA ARG A 395 -13.52 80.43 24.61
C ARG A 395 -12.85 81.81 24.50
N ALA A 396 -13.58 82.71 23.83
CA ALA A 396 -13.56 84.18 23.89
C ALA A 396 -12.49 84.93 23.08
N ALA A 397 -12.95 85.72 22.10
CA ALA A 397 -13.12 87.15 22.28
C ALA A 397 -13.86 87.78 21.08
N SER A 398 -14.98 88.43 21.35
CA SER A 398 -15.46 89.56 20.54
C SER A 398 -15.72 90.71 21.51
N PRO A 399 -15.09 91.88 21.29
CA PRO A 399 -15.61 93.11 21.85
C PRO A 399 -15.80 94.17 20.76
N ARG A 400 -17.06 94.58 20.59
CA ARG A 400 -17.59 95.94 20.34
C ARG A 400 -19.03 95.77 19.82
N ARG A 401 -20.07 96.30 20.46
CA ARG A 401 -20.17 97.38 21.45
C ARG A 401 -20.72 96.94 22.80
#